data_AF-X1PFE3-F1
#
_entry.id   AF-X1PFE3-F1
#
_cell.length_a   1.000
_cell.length_b   1.000
_cell.length_c   1.000
_cell.angle_alpha   90.00
_cell.angle_beta   90.00
_cell.angle_gamma   90.00
#
_symmetry.space_group_name_H-M   'P 1'
#
loop_
_entity.id
_entity.type
_entity.pdbx_description
1 polymer ?
#
loop_
_entity_poly.entity_id
_entity_poly.type
_entity_poly.pdbx_seq_one_letter_code
_entity_poly.pdbx_strand_id
1 'polypeptide(L)' 'MYFVLFKEKDLSDIVITPVVPEGYSHIYNQYVILVKNRDLLREHLKNNEVTSEIYYPVPLHLQECFANLGYREGDFPVCE' A
#
# COMPACT_ATOMS: atom_id res chain seq x y z
N MET A 1 8.39 15.94 -5.43
CA MET A 1 7.49 14.76 -5.46
C MET A 1 7.75 13.91 -4.22
N TYR A 2 6.76 13.21 -3.65
CA TYR A 2 6.92 12.50 -2.37
C TYR A 2 8.11 11.51 -2.33
N PHE A 3 8.41 10.79 -3.41
CA PHE A 3 9.57 9.88 -3.45
C PHE A 3 10.91 10.59 -3.19
N VAL A 4 11.03 11.85 -3.60
CA VAL A 4 12.22 12.69 -3.31
C VAL A 4 12.31 12.95 -1.81
N LEU A 5 11.18 13.30 -1.18
CA LEU A 5 11.11 13.56 0.26
C LEU A 5 11.46 12.32 1.09
N PHE A 6 10.96 11.12 0.70
CA PHE A 6 11.35 9.88 1.38
C PHE A 6 12.85 9.62 1.30
N LYS A 7 13.47 9.90 0.14
CA LYS A 7 14.93 9.76 -0.04
C LYS A 7 15.71 10.79 0.77
N GLU A 8 15.29 12.06 0.75
CA GLU A 8 15.92 13.14 1.51
C GLU A 8 15.82 12.94 3.04
N LYS A 9 14.81 12.19 3.50
CA LYS A 9 14.62 11.83 4.91
C LYS A 9 15.21 10.48 5.28
N ASP A 10 15.94 9.83 4.37
CA ASP A 10 16.60 8.54 4.59
C ASP A 10 15.61 7.43 5.00
N LEU A 11 14.42 7.43 4.37
CA LEU A 11 13.35 6.48 4.65
C LEU A 11 13.24 5.37 3.60
N SER A 12 14.13 5.35 2.59
CA SER A 12 14.06 4.42 1.46
C SER A 12 14.22 2.95 1.85
N ASP A 13 14.83 2.66 3.01
CA ASP A 13 15.00 1.29 3.50
C ASP A 13 13.78 0.74 4.25
N ILE A 14 12.84 1.61 4.64
CA ILE A 14 11.68 1.23 5.45
C ILE A 14 10.34 1.51 4.75
N VAL A 15 10.34 2.31 3.68
CA VAL A 15 9.16 2.63 2.87
C VAL A 15 9.43 2.30 1.40
N ILE A 16 8.56 1.49 0.81
CA ILE A 16 8.52 1.28 -0.63
C ILE A 16 7.49 2.23 -1.23
N THR A 17 7.93 3.09 -2.14
CA THR A 17 7.08 4.07 -2.83
C THR A 17 6.52 3.52 -4.15
N PRO A 18 5.42 4.08 -4.70
CA PRO A 18 4.97 3.75 -6.04
C PRO A 18 6.06 3.92 -7.08
N VAL A 19 6.15 2.97 -8.02
CA VAL A 19 7.04 3.04 -9.18
C VAL A 19 6.25 3.53 -10.38
N VAL A 20 6.79 4.51 -11.10
CA VAL A 20 6.27 4.95 -12.40
C VAL A 20 7.16 4.35 -13.49
N PRO A 21 6.65 3.44 -14.34
CA PRO A 21 7.44 2.87 -15.43
C PRO A 21 7.90 3.93 -16.42
N GLU A 22 9.01 3.65 -17.11
CA GLU A 22 9.55 4.54 -18.15
C GLU A 22 8.51 4.79 -19.26
N GLY A 23 8.40 6.05 -19.71
CA GLY A 23 7.44 6.46 -20.73
C GLY A 23 6.02 6.71 -20.21
N TYR A 24 5.76 6.48 -18.91
CA TYR A 24 4.47 6.74 -18.29
C TYR A 24 4.53 7.94 -17.33
N SER A 25 3.37 8.51 -17.09
CA SER A 25 3.14 9.47 -16.01
C SER A 25 2.03 8.94 -15.11
N HIS A 26 2.00 9.41 -13.86
CA HIS A 26 1.00 9.00 -12.89
C HIS A 26 0.34 10.25 -12.30
N ILE A 27 -0.99 10.26 -12.28
CA ILE A 27 -1.78 11.38 -11.74
C ILE A 27 -1.92 11.34 -10.21
N TYR A 28 -1.61 10.20 -9.60
CA TYR A 28 -1.65 9.98 -8.15
C TYR A 28 -3.01 10.27 -7.51
N ASN A 29 -4.10 9.67 -8.03
CA ASN A 29 -5.40 9.66 -7.34
C ASN A 29 -5.26 9.16 -5.88
N GLN A 30 -4.32 8.24 -5.67
CA GLN A 30 -3.81 7.85 -4.35
C GLN A 30 -2.29 7.70 -4.42
N TYR A 31 -1.61 8.01 -3.31
CA TYR A 31 -0.18 7.76 -3.14
C TYR A 31 0.01 6.63 -2.12
N VAL A 32 0.10 5.40 -2.62
CA VAL A 32 0.12 4.19 -1.79
C VAL A 32 1.56 3.76 -1.53
N ILE A 33 1.95 3.64 -0.27
CA ILE A 33 3.26 3.12 0.14
C ILE A 33 3.12 1.73 0.76
N LEU A 34 4.17 0.91 0.65
CA LEU A 34 4.26 -0.35 1.38
C LEU A 34 5.25 -0.20 2.53
N VAL A 35 4.85 -0.73 3.70
CA VAL A 35 5.64 -0.74 4.93
C VAL A 35 5.40 -2.05 5.68
N LYS A 36 6.40 -2.52 6.43
CA LYS A 36 6.32 -3.79 7.17
C LYS A 36 5.23 -3.79 8.26
N ASN A 37 5.12 -2.69 9.01
CA ASN A 37 4.22 -2.56 10.16
C ASN A 37 3.09 -1.55 9.87
N ARG A 38 2.27 -1.84 8.86
CA ARG A 38 1.29 -0.88 8.30
C ARG A 38 0.29 -0.36 9.33
N ASP A 39 -0.26 -1.23 10.17
CA ASP A 39 -1.26 -0.82 11.15
C ASP A 39 -0.66 0.07 12.26
N LEU A 40 0.56 -0.24 12.72
CA LEU A 40 1.28 0.60 13.67
C LEU A 40 1.60 1.98 13.10
N LEU A 41 2.01 2.05 11.82
CA LEU A 41 2.23 3.33 11.15
C LEU A 41 0.93 4.13 11.05
N ARG A 42 -0.17 3.50 10.65
CA ARG A 42 -1.48 4.17 10.52
C ARG A 42 -1.95 4.73 11.86
N GLU A 43 -1.80 3.98 12.95
CA GLU A 43 -2.12 4.46 14.29
C GLU A 43 -1.22 5.64 14.70
N HIS A 44 0.10 5.53 14.48
CA HIS A 44 1.04 6.61 14.76
C HIS A 44 0.69 7.89 13.99
N LEU A 45 0.39 7.78 12.69
CA LEU A 45 -0.01 8.92 11.85
C LEU A 45 -1.31 9.55 12.36
N LYS A 46 -2.31 8.73 12.67
CA LYS A 46 -3.59 9.20 13.24
C LYS A 46 -3.39 9.97 14.55
N ASN A 47 -2.53 9.47 15.44
CA ASN A 47 -2.22 10.13 16.72
C ASN A 47 -1.47 11.47 16.54
N ASN A 48 -0.87 11.70 15.36
CA ASN A 48 -0.26 12.96 14.95
C ASN A 48 -1.14 13.74 13.96
N GLU A 49 -2.45 13.48 13.96
CA GLU A 49 -3.44 14.19 13.12
C GLU A 49 -3.20 14.05 11.60
N VAL A 50 -2.45 13.02 11.19
CA VAL A 50 -2.23 12.66 9.79
C VAL A 50 -3.16 11.51 9.40
N THR A 51 -4.18 11.81 8.60
CA THR A 51 -5.11 10.80 8.09
C THR A 51 -4.48 9.94 7.00
N SER A 52 -4.70 8.62 7.08
CA SER A 52 -4.30 7.66 6.06
C SER A 52 -5.28 6.49 5.97
N GLU A 53 -5.40 5.91 4.77
CA GLU A 53 -6.33 4.83 4.48
C GLU A 53 -5.66 3.60 3.89
N ILE A 54 -6.31 2.45 4.07
CA ILE A 54 -5.88 1.15 3.54
C ILE A 54 -6.65 0.87 2.25
N TYR A 55 -5.90 0.64 1.16
CA TYR A 55 -6.46 0.39 -0.16
C TYR A 55 -5.77 -0.81 -0.80
N TYR A 56 -6.24 -2.04 -0.60
CA TYR A 56 -7.44 -2.48 0.15
C TYR A 56 -7.05 -3.43 1.29
N PRO A 57 -7.92 -3.63 2.31
CA PRO A 57 -7.58 -4.49 3.45
C PRO A 57 -7.72 -5.99 3.17
N VAL A 58 -8.50 -6.39 2.16
CA VAL A 58 -8.76 -7.80 1.82
C VAL A 58 -8.60 -7.96 0.30
N PRO A 59 -7.75 -8.90 -0.17
CA PRO A 59 -7.58 -9.14 -1.60
C PRO A 59 -8.84 -9.71 -2.23
N LEU A 60 -8.99 -9.50 -3.54
CA LEU A 60 -10.21 -9.83 -4.26
C LEU A 60 -10.62 -11.30 -4.14
N HIS A 61 -9.67 -12.24 -4.20
CA HIS A 61 -9.99 -13.68 -4.15
C HIS A 61 -10.51 -14.15 -2.79
N LEU A 62 -10.28 -13.35 -1.73
CA LEU A 62 -10.77 -13.64 -0.37
C LEU A 62 -12.03 -12.85 -0.01
N GLN A 63 -12.54 -11.99 -0.89
CA GLN A 63 -13.80 -11.30 -0.67
C GLN A 63 -14.97 -12.29 -0.75
N GLU A 64 -15.93 -12.19 0.17
CA GLU A 64 -17.08 -13.10 0.26
C GLU A 64 -17.88 -13.19 -1.04
N CYS A 65 -18.01 -12.08 -1.77
CA CYS A 65 -18.72 -12.03 -3.06
C CYS A 65 -18.07 -12.87 -4.17
N PHE A 66 -16.82 -13.30 -3.99
CA PHE A 66 -16.07 -14.17 -4.92
C PHE A 66 -15.85 -15.59 -4.38
N ALA A 67 -16.48 -15.95 -3.25
CA ALA A 67 -16.30 -17.27 -2.64
C ALA A 67 -16.68 -18.44 -3.58
N ASN A 68 -17.61 -18.21 -4.51
CA ASN A 68 -18.02 -19.19 -5.52
C ASN A 68 -16.92 -19.53 -6.55
N LEU A 69 -15.86 -18.74 -6.66
CA LEU A 69 -14.73 -19.01 -7.55
C LEU A 69 -13.77 -20.08 -6.97
N GLY A 70 -13.89 -20.41 -5.68
CA GLY A 70 -13.18 -21.52 -5.05
C GLY A 70 -11.70 -21.26 -4.71
N TYR A 71 -11.22 -20.03 -4.86
CA TYR A 71 -9.87 -19.63 -4.43
C TYR A 71 -9.72 -19.63 -2.90
N ARG A 72 -8.47 -19.74 -2.45
CA ARG A 72 -8.10 -19.84 -1.04
C ARG A 72 -6.88 -18.98 -0.73
N GLU A 73 -6.66 -18.77 0.56
CA GLU A 73 -5.42 -18.14 1.06
C GLU A 73 -4.20 -18.94 0.56
N GLY A 74 -3.18 -18.24 0.09
CA GLY A 74 -1.98 -18.78 -0.52
C GLY A 74 -2.05 -18.95 -2.05
N ASP A 75 -3.22 -18.84 -2.69
CA ASP A 75 -3.32 -18.93 -4.15
C ASP A 75 -2.69 -17.71 -4.84
N PHE A 76 -2.73 -16.54 -4.19
CA PHE A 76 -2.19 -15.28 -4.70
C PHE A 76 -1.35 -14.52 -3.66
N PRO A 77 -0.16 -15.03 -3.29
CA PRO A 77 0.61 -14.52 -2.14
C PRO A 77 1.17 -13.10 -2.30
N VAL A 78 1.11 -12.51 -3.50
CA VAL A 78 1.58 -11.13 -3.74
C VAL A 78 0.53 -10.10 -3.33
N CYS A 79 -0.76 -10.45 -3.32
CA CYS A 79 -1.84 -9.53 -2.94
C CYS A 79 -2.43 -9.80 -1.55
N GLU A 80 -1.98 -10.84 -0.85
CA GLU A 80 -2.28 -11.16 0.55
C GLU A 80 -1.37 -10.38 1.51
#